data_AF-A0A929XE05-F1
#
_entry.id   AF-A0A929XE05-F1
#
_cell.length_a   1.000
_cell.length_b   1.000
_cell.length_c   1.000
_cell.angle_alpha   90.00
_cell.angle_beta   90.00
_cell.angle_gamma   90.00
#
_symmetry.space_group_name_H-M   'P 1'
#
loop_
_entity.id
_entity.type
_entity.pdbx_description
1 polymer ?
#
loop_
_entity_poly.entity_id
_entity_poly.type
_entity_poly.pdbx_seq_one_letter_code
_entity_poly.pdbx_strand_id
1 'polypeptide(L)'
;NNDDNAPISIIITTLAARAYNGEKNVYEALCNILNHMHEYIERKDGVYWVKNPVMEEENFADKWELYPKRKDNFYKWLCKAKEDLISNPLAAVGIDLLGEIFKESLGEAPVSRAFHSYADDMLSARKKGTLYSVGLTSGLTTKVTSKATQVKEHTFFGK
;
A
#
# COMPACT_ATOMS: atom_id res chain seq x y z
N ASN A 1 -5.39 -16.73 -13.90
CA ASN A 1 -6.56 -15.99 -13.38
C ASN A 1 -7.81 -16.82 -13.57
N ASN A 2 -8.29 -17.45 -12.51
CA ASN A 2 -9.62 -18.06 -12.50
C ASN A 2 -10.53 -17.11 -11.72
N ASP A 3 -11.17 -16.20 -12.47
CA ASP A 3 -11.88 -15.01 -11.98
C ASP A 3 -13.09 -15.36 -11.10
N ASP A 4 -13.72 -16.52 -11.33
CA ASP A 4 -14.98 -16.94 -10.69
C ASP A 4 -14.95 -17.05 -9.16
N ASN A 5 -13.75 -17.11 -8.58
CA ASN A 5 -13.53 -17.19 -7.14
C ASN A 5 -12.66 -16.04 -6.59
N ALA A 6 -12.46 -14.97 -7.36
CA ALA A 6 -11.81 -13.77 -6.84
C ALA A 6 -12.64 -13.17 -5.68
N PRO A 7 -11.98 -12.51 -4.71
CA PRO A 7 -12.70 -11.78 -3.69
C PRO A 7 -13.53 -10.66 -4.34
N ILE A 8 -14.81 -10.56 -3.96
CA ILE A 8 -15.68 -9.55 -4.56
C ILE A 8 -15.39 -8.16 -3.99
N SER A 9 -15.35 -7.16 -4.87
CA SER A 9 -14.96 -5.79 -4.51
C SER A 9 -15.79 -5.21 -3.38
N ILE A 10 -17.10 -5.51 -3.32
CA ILE A 10 -18.00 -4.98 -2.28
C ILE A 10 -17.64 -5.46 -0.87
N ILE A 11 -17.15 -6.70 -0.71
CA ILE A 11 -16.63 -7.17 0.58
C ILE A 11 -15.37 -6.38 0.94
N ILE A 12 -14.44 -6.24 0.00
CA ILE A 12 -13.18 -5.52 0.23
C ILE A 12 -13.45 -4.07 0.65
N THR A 13 -14.26 -3.35 -0.11
CA THR A 13 -14.53 -1.92 0.16
C THR A 13 -15.31 -1.71 1.45
N THR A 14 -16.29 -2.58 1.75
CA THR A 14 -17.06 -2.48 3.00
C THR A 14 -16.19 -2.72 4.22
N LEU A 15 -15.36 -3.77 4.20
CA LEU A 15 -14.47 -4.07 5.32
C LEU A 15 -13.35 -3.03 5.45
N ALA A 16 -12.83 -2.52 4.33
CA ALA A 16 -11.83 -1.44 4.35
C ALA A 16 -12.40 -0.15 4.95
N ALA A 17 -13.63 0.24 4.57
CA ALA A 17 -14.30 1.40 5.12
C ALA A 17 -14.55 1.27 6.64
N ARG A 18 -14.85 0.06 7.11
CA ARG A 18 -15.03 -0.21 8.55
C ARG A 18 -13.74 -0.17 9.35
N ALA A 19 -12.65 -0.65 8.76
CA ALA A 19 -11.34 -0.67 9.42
C ALA A 19 -10.61 0.68 9.36
N TYR A 20 -10.99 1.57 8.46
CA TYR A 20 -10.42 2.91 8.39
C TYR A 20 -10.72 3.70 9.68
N ASN A 21 -9.67 4.23 10.30
CA ASN A 21 -9.76 4.88 11.61
C ASN A 21 -9.24 6.34 11.63
N GLY A 22 -9.11 6.97 10.45
CA GLY A 22 -8.68 8.38 10.35
C GLY A 22 -7.18 8.57 10.56
N GLU A 23 -6.37 7.65 10.03
CA GLU A 23 -4.91 7.66 10.15
C GLU A 23 -4.28 8.89 9.49
N LYS A 24 -3.05 9.24 9.90
CA LYS A 24 -2.43 10.53 9.53
C LYS A 24 -1.95 10.58 8.09
N ASN A 25 -1.71 9.43 7.48
CA ASN A 25 -1.23 9.33 6.11
C ASN A 25 -1.71 8.03 5.46
N VAL A 26 -1.60 7.99 4.13
CA VAL A 26 -2.10 6.88 3.30
C VAL A 26 -1.44 5.54 3.65
N TYR A 27 -0.16 5.53 4.00
CA TYR A 27 0.54 4.30 4.33
C TYR A 27 0.08 3.71 5.67
N GLU A 28 -0.06 4.57 6.70
CA GLU A 28 -0.66 4.16 7.98
C GLU A 28 -2.09 3.65 7.80
N ALA A 29 -2.92 4.35 7.01
CA ALA A 29 -4.28 3.93 6.70
C ALA A 29 -4.31 2.56 6.02
N LEU A 30 -3.47 2.34 5.01
CA LEU A 30 -3.37 1.06 4.30
C LEU A 30 -2.94 -0.07 5.25
N CYS A 31 -1.95 0.17 6.10
CA CYS A 31 -1.48 -0.81 7.08
C CYS A 31 -2.61 -1.17 8.06
N ASN A 32 -3.29 -0.17 8.62
CA ASN A 32 -4.37 -0.38 9.58
C ASN A 32 -5.54 -1.14 8.94
N ILE A 33 -5.99 -0.70 7.76
CA ILE A 33 -7.06 -1.36 7.01
C ILE A 33 -6.72 -2.83 6.74
N LEU A 34 -5.58 -3.13 6.14
CA LEU A 34 -5.24 -4.52 5.79
C LEU A 34 -5.08 -5.38 7.05
N ASN A 35 -4.55 -4.82 8.13
CA ASN A 35 -4.39 -5.56 9.39
C ASN A 35 -5.73 -5.88 10.06
N HIS A 36 -6.69 -4.96 10.05
CA HIS A 36 -7.90 -5.06 10.88
C HIS A 36 -9.20 -5.34 10.10
N MET A 37 -9.23 -5.22 8.78
CA MET A 37 -10.47 -5.40 8.00
C MET A 37 -11.14 -6.77 8.18
N HIS A 38 -10.37 -7.81 8.48
CA HIS A 38 -10.90 -9.15 8.75
C HIS A 38 -11.68 -9.26 10.08
N GLU A 39 -11.43 -8.37 11.03
CA GLU A 39 -12.09 -8.34 12.34
C GLU A 39 -13.57 -7.92 12.22
N TYR A 40 -13.93 -7.28 11.12
CA TYR A 40 -15.31 -6.87 10.80
C TYR A 40 -16.11 -7.95 10.07
N ILE A 41 -15.57 -9.16 9.93
CA ILE A 41 -16.29 -10.34 9.45
C ILE A 41 -16.86 -11.06 10.66
N GLU A 42 -18.18 -11.00 10.82
CA GLU A 42 -18.89 -11.65 11.91
C GLU A 42 -19.08 -13.15 11.63
N ARG A 43 -19.34 -13.93 12.68
CA ARG A 43 -19.80 -15.31 12.56
C ARG A 43 -21.08 -15.49 13.36
N LYS A 44 -22.20 -15.72 12.66
CA LYS A 44 -23.54 -15.92 13.23
C LYS A 44 -23.97 -17.35 12.97
N ASP A 45 -24.22 -18.13 14.03
CA ASP A 45 -24.66 -19.53 13.92
C ASP A 45 -23.79 -20.40 12.98
N GLY A 46 -22.49 -20.13 12.93
CA GLY A 46 -21.53 -20.83 12.07
C GLY A 46 -21.32 -20.21 10.69
N VAL A 47 -22.19 -19.28 10.26
CA VAL A 47 -22.17 -18.60 8.96
C VAL A 47 -21.33 -17.32 9.02
N TYR A 48 -20.48 -17.10 8.02
CA TYR A 48 -19.71 -15.85 7.89
C TYR A 48 -20.62 -14.71 7.43
N TRP A 49 -20.49 -13.56 8.07
CA TRP A 49 -21.40 -12.44 7.85
C TRP A 49 -20.67 -11.11 7.65
N VAL A 50 -20.87 -10.50 6.48
CA VAL A 50 -20.42 -9.15 6.16
C VAL A 50 -21.67 -8.32 5.90
N LYS A 51 -22.07 -7.52 6.90
CA LYS A 51 -23.28 -6.69 6.85
C LYS A 51 -23.18 -5.66 5.72
N ASN A 52 -24.21 -5.55 4.88
CA ASN A 52 -24.39 -4.38 4.03
C ASN A 52 -24.64 -3.14 4.91
N PRO A 53 -23.88 -2.03 4.76
CA PRO A 53 -24.08 -0.82 5.55
C PRO A 53 -25.42 -0.11 5.32
N VAL A 54 -26.16 -0.43 4.25
CA VAL A 54 -27.47 0.14 3.93
C VAL A 54 -28.63 -0.75 4.39
N MET A 55 -28.45 -2.07 4.35
CA MET A 55 -29.47 -3.07 4.72
C MET A 55 -28.80 -4.16 5.56
N GLU A 56 -28.87 -4.06 6.88
CA GLU A 56 -28.08 -4.92 7.78
C GLU A 56 -28.47 -6.40 7.72
N GLU A 57 -29.67 -6.70 7.25
CA GLU A 57 -30.19 -8.04 6.99
C GLU A 57 -29.53 -8.71 5.77
N GLU A 58 -28.93 -7.93 4.86
CA GLU A 58 -28.20 -8.45 3.71
C GLU A 58 -26.75 -8.81 4.09
N ASN A 59 -26.35 -10.03 3.74
CA ASN A 59 -25.01 -10.55 3.95
C ASN A 59 -24.24 -10.59 2.63
N PHE A 60 -23.20 -9.76 2.49
CA PHE A 60 -22.33 -9.81 1.31
C PHE A 60 -21.48 -11.08 1.20
N ALA A 61 -21.35 -11.86 2.28
CA ALA A 61 -20.64 -13.13 2.31
C ALA A 61 -21.56 -14.36 2.17
N ASP A 62 -22.83 -14.17 1.81
CA ASP A 62 -23.85 -15.23 1.63
C ASP A 62 -23.36 -16.40 0.75
N LYS A 63 -22.65 -16.11 -0.33
CA LYS A 63 -22.15 -17.10 -1.29
C LYS A 63 -20.94 -17.87 -0.80
N TRP A 64 -20.37 -17.57 0.37
CA TRP A 64 -19.23 -18.31 0.91
C TRP A 64 -19.60 -19.72 1.38
N GLU A 65 -20.85 -19.96 1.81
CA GLU A 65 -21.30 -21.31 2.16
C GLU A 65 -21.46 -22.19 0.91
N LEU A 66 -22.02 -21.62 -0.16
CA LEU A 66 -22.18 -22.29 -1.44
C LEU A 66 -20.84 -22.51 -2.16
N TYR A 67 -19.91 -21.56 -2.03
CA TYR A 67 -18.60 -21.59 -2.68
C TYR A 67 -17.47 -21.28 -1.67
N PRO A 68 -17.08 -22.25 -0.82
CA PRO A 68 -16.08 -22.04 0.23
C PRO A 68 -14.73 -21.50 -0.26
N LYS A 69 -14.35 -21.82 -1.50
CA LYS A 69 -13.14 -21.30 -2.15
C LYS A 69 -13.10 -19.78 -2.21
N ARG A 70 -14.24 -19.08 -2.26
CA ARG A 70 -14.30 -17.61 -2.28
C ARG A 70 -13.81 -17.00 -0.98
N LYS A 71 -14.21 -17.59 0.15
CA LYS A 71 -13.69 -17.22 1.47
C LYS A 71 -12.19 -17.45 1.53
N ASP A 72 -11.73 -18.66 1.15
CA ASP A 72 -10.32 -19.01 1.21
C ASP A 72 -9.47 -18.07 0.34
N ASN A 73 -9.97 -17.72 -0.85
CA ASN A 73 -9.32 -16.76 -1.74
C ASN A 73 -9.33 -15.33 -1.18
N PHE A 74 -10.38 -14.90 -0.47
CA PHE A 74 -10.36 -13.62 0.25
C PHE A 74 -9.22 -13.57 1.27
N TYR A 75 -9.07 -14.60 2.12
CA TYR A 75 -7.98 -14.62 3.09
C TYR A 75 -6.60 -14.75 2.44
N LYS A 76 -6.46 -15.55 1.38
CA LYS A 76 -5.20 -15.62 0.60
C LYS A 76 -4.84 -14.27 -0.01
N TRP A 77 -5.83 -13.58 -0.60
CA TRP A 77 -5.64 -12.24 -1.14
C TRP A 77 -5.24 -11.25 -0.04
N LEU A 78 -5.88 -11.30 1.13
CA LEU A 78 -5.55 -10.41 2.25
C LEU A 78 -4.11 -10.62 2.74
N CYS A 79 -3.68 -11.87 2.89
CA CYS A 79 -2.29 -12.18 3.24
C CYS A 79 -1.32 -11.67 2.17
N LYS A 80 -1.61 -11.93 0.89
CA LYS A 80 -0.78 -11.48 -0.22
C LYS A 80 -0.70 -9.94 -0.30
N ALA A 81 -1.81 -9.24 -0.09
CA ALA A 81 -1.84 -7.78 -0.04
C ALA A 81 -0.96 -7.22 1.10
N LYS A 82 -0.96 -7.86 2.27
CA LYS A 82 -0.06 -7.48 3.39
C LYS A 82 1.42 -7.71 3.04
N GLU A 83 1.73 -8.82 2.37
CA GLU A 83 3.10 -9.08 1.90
C GLU A 83 3.54 -8.02 0.89
N ASP A 84 2.73 -7.80 -0.14
CA ASP A 84 3.09 -6.97 -1.29
C ASP A 84 3.14 -5.47 -0.98
N LEU A 85 2.28 -4.99 -0.07
CA LEU A 85 2.13 -3.55 0.19
C LEU A 85 2.74 -3.10 1.52
N ILE A 86 3.10 -4.02 2.41
CA ILE A 86 3.64 -3.69 3.74
C ILE A 86 4.99 -4.39 3.94
N SER A 87 5.01 -5.72 3.94
CA SER A 87 6.18 -6.48 4.41
C SER A 87 7.35 -6.42 3.44
N ASN A 88 7.11 -6.71 2.16
CA ASN A 88 8.15 -6.73 1.13
C ASN A 88 8.71 -5.32 0.85
N PRO A 89 7.89 -4.26 0.71
CA PRO A 89 8.39 -2.89 0.58
C PRO A 89 9.29 -2.44 1.74
N LEU A 90 8.95 -2.81 2.99
CA LEU A 90 9.75 -2.48 4.17
C LEU A 90 11.10 -3.22 4.21
N ALA A 91 11.15 -4.43 3.65
CA ALA A 91 12.39 -5.21 3.55
C ALA A 91 13.27 -4.79 2.36
N ALA A 92 12.76 -3.98 1.44
CA ALA A 92 13.48 -3.55 0.25
C ALA A 92 14.68 -2.65 0.60
N VAL A 93 15.83 -2.94 0.01
CA VAL A 93 17.03 -2.10 0.10
C VAL A 93 17.22 -1.39 -1.24
N GLY A 94 17.07 -0.07 -1.22
CA GLY A 94 17.18 0.75 -2.43
C GLY A 94 15.83 1.04 -3.08
N ILE A 95 15.76 2.20 -3.75
CA ILE A 95 14.54 2.68 -4.41
C ILE A 95 14.24 1.89 -5.69
N ASP A 96 15.26 1.35 -6.34
CA ASP A 96 15.16 0.49 -7.51
C ASP A 96 14.38 -0.80 -7.19
N LEU A 97 14.80 -1.55 -6.18
CA LEU A 97 14.10 -2.77 -5.75
C LEU A 97 12.68 -2.47 -5.26
N LEU A 98 12.50 -1.38 -4.52
CA LEU A 98 11.17 -0.93 -4.08
C LEU A 98 10.24 -0.67 -5.28
N GLY A 99 10.77 -0.08 -6.35
CA GLY A 99 10.05 0.13 -7.60
C GLY A 99 9.57 -1.18 -8.21
N GLU A 100 10.45 -2.17 -8.34
CA GLU A 100 10.08 -3.47 -8.91
C GLU A 100 9.01 -4.19 -8.08
N ILE A 101 9.15 -4.21 -6.75
CA ILE A 101 8.13 -4.79 -5.84
C ILE A 101 6.75 -4.14 -6.05
N PHE A 102 6.70 -2.82 -6.17
CA PHE A 102 5.43 -2.15 -6.42
C PHE A 102 4.91 -2.38 -7.84
N LYS A 103 5.77 -2.49 -8.87
CA LYS A 103 5.32 -2.78 -10.24
C LYS A 103 4.65 -4.14 -10.33
N GLU A 104 5.17 -5.14 -9.62
CA GLU A 104 4.57 -6.48 -9.57
C GLU A 104 3.17 -6.49 -8.96
N SER A 105 2.92 -5.63 -7.97
CA SER A 105 1.66 -5.61 -7.21
C SER A 105 0.61 -4.60 -7.71
N LEU A 106 1.06 -3.41 -8.11
CA LEU A 106 0.20 -2.28 -8.52
C LEU A 106 0.22 -2.03 -10.04
N GLY A 107 1.11 -2.71 -10.77
CA GLY A 107 1.32 -2.55 -12.20
C GLY A 107 2.38 -1.51 -12.55
N GLU A 108 2.99 -1.67 -13.72
CA GLU A 108 4.14 -0.86 -14.14
C GLU A 108 3.82 0.63 -14.31
N ALA A 109 2.76 0.93 -15.06
CA ALA A 109 2.41 2.30 -15.42
C ALA A 109 2.18 3.25 -14.22
N PRO A 110 1.37 2.91 -13.19
CA PRO A 110 1.18 3.79 -12.04
C PRO A 110 2.47 3.98 -11.22
N VAL A 111 3.26 2.92 -11.07
CA VAL A 111 4.49 2.96 -10.27
C VAL A 111 5.55 3.80 -10.97
N SER A 112 5.80 3.58 -12.26
CA SER A 112 6.74 4.39 -13.03
C SER A 112 6.38 5.88 -13.01
N ARG A 113 5.08 6.23 -13.08
CA ARG A 113 4.65 7.63 -12.92
C ARG A 113 4.99 8.21 -11.55
N ALA A 114 4.73 7.47 -10.46
CA ALA A 114 5.03 7.93 -9.11
C ALA A 114 6.54 8.12 -8.90
N PHE A 115 7.36 7.19 -9.40
CA PHE A 115 8.82 7.25 -9.26
C PHE A 115 9.44 8.36 -10.11
N HIS A 116 8.92 8.63 -11.31
CA HIS A 116 9.33 9.79 -12.09
C HIS A 116 9.01 11.10 -11.37
N SER A 117 7.80 11.25 -10.84
CA SER A 117 7.44 12.43 -10.04
C SER A 117 8.38 12.61 -8.85
N TYR A 118 8.68 11.52 -8.12
CA TYR A 118 9.63 11.56 -7.01
C TYR A 118 11.04 11.97 -7.45
N ALA A 119 11.52 11.44 -8.59
CA ALA A 119 12.82 11.80 -9.15
C ALA A 119 12.89 13.27 -9.59
N ASP A 120 11.82 13.79 -10.20
CA ASP A 120 11.71 15.20 -10.61
C ASP A 120 11.71 16.15 -9.41
N ASP A 121 11.04 15.78 -8.32
CA ASP A 121 11.06 16.53 -7.06
C ASP A 121 12.47 16.56 -6.45
N MET A 122 13.18 15.43 -6.46
CA MET A 122 14.56 15.34 -5.99
C MET A 122 15.53 16.15 -6.86
N LEU A 123 15.38 16.09 -8.19
CA LEU A 123 16.16 16.90 -9.11
C LEU A 123 15.92 18.40 -8.88
N SER A 124 14.66 18.79 -8.69
CA SER A 124 14.26 20.17 -8.42
C SER A 124 14.83 20.68 -7.09
N ALA A 125 14.78 19.88 -6.03
CA ALA A 125 15.37 20.21 -4.75
C ALA A 125 16.90 20.36 -4.84
N ARG A 126 17.57 19.49 -5.61
CA ARG A 126 19.02 19.58 -5.85
C ARG A 126 19.38 20.88 -6.56
N LYS A 127 18.68 21.23 -7.64
CA LYS A 127 18.91 22.49 -8.39
C LYS A 127 18.67 23.74 -7.54
N LYS A 128 17.71 23.69 -6.61
CA LYS A 128 17.44 24.78 -5.66
C LYS A 128 18.41 24.82 -4.48
N GLY A 129 19.33 23.85 -4.38
CA GLY A 129 20.24 23.73 -3.25
C GLY A 129 19.55 23.33 -1.94
N THR A 130 18.32 22.82 -2.00
CA THR A 130 17.52 22.41 -0.85
C THR A 130 17.49 20.89 -0.65
N LEU A 131 18.28 20.13 -1.41
CA LEU A 131 18.47 18.70 -1.20
C LEU A 131 19.68 18.44 -0.29
N TYR A 132 19.49 17.61 0.73
CA TYR A 132 20.52 17.26 1.69
C TYR A 132 20.59 15.74 1.90
N SER A 133 21.77 15.26 2.26
CA SER A 133 22.01 13.90 2.72
C SER A 133 22.19 13.90 4.24
N VAL A 134 21.50 13.00 4.94
CA VAL A 134 21.53 12.83 6.39
C VAL A 134 21.97 11.40 6.73
N GLY A 135 23.26 11.14 6.49
CA GLY A 135 23.94 9.88 6.85
C GLY A 135 23.19 8.61 6.41
N LEU A 136 23.45 7.51 7.12
CA LEU A 136 22.82 6.21 6.88
C LEU A 136 21.39 6.09 7.42
N THR A 137 20.91 7.07 8.20
CA THR A 137 19.64 6.94 8.95
C THR A 137 18.43 7.46 8.19
N SER A 138 18.57 8.53 7.39
CA SER A 138 17.43 9.15 6.69
C SER A 138 17.67 9.38 5.20
N GLY A 139 18.86 9.07 4.69
CA GLY A 139 19.15 9.18 3.27
C GLY A 139 19.03 10.62 2.76
N LEU A 140 18.21 10.82 1.73
CA LEU A 140 17.96 12.13 1.11
C LEU A 140 16.75 12.83 1.73
N THR A 141 16.88 14.13 1.97
CA THR A 141 15.80 14.96 2.53
C THR A 141 15.84 16.37 1.97
N THR A 142 14.67 17.01 1.96
CA THR A 142 14.53 18.44 1.64
C THR A 142 14.51 19.32 2.90
N LYS A 143 14.54 18.72 4.09
CA LYS A 143 14.58 19.42 5.38
C LYS A 143 16.01 19.48 5.91
N VAL A 144 16.48 20.69 6.23
CA VAL A 144 17.78 20.89 6.87
C VAL A 144 17.76 20.28 8.27
N THR A 145 18.76 19.47 8.60
CA THR A 145 19.01 18.95 9.95
C THR A 145 20.45 19.27 10.36
N SER A 146 20.74 19.21 11.67
CA SER A 146 22.05 19.60 12.22
C SER A 146 23.25 18.80 11.70
N LYS A 147 23.01 17.63 11.07
CA LYS A 147 24.04 16.77 10.46
C LYS A 147 23.88 16.61 8.94
N ALA A 148 23.09 17.49 8.31
CA ALA A 148 22.80 17.39 6.89
C ALA A 148 23.94 17.97 6.05
N THR A 149 24.39 17.22 5.04
CA THR A 149 25.32 17.72 4.02
C THR A 149 24.54 18.03 2.76
N GLN A 150 24.66 19.25 2.23
CA GLN A 150 23.97 19.64 1.01
C GLN A 150 24.46 18.80 -0.18
N VAL A 151 23.52 18.26 -0.93
CA VAL A 151 23.82 17.52 -2.16
C VAL A 151 24.11 18.54 -3.25
N LYS A 152 25.34 18.52 -3.75
CA LYS A 152 25.77 19.42 -4.83
C LYS A 152 25.06 19.08 -6.14
N GLU A 153 24.90 20.09 -6.97
CA GLU A 153 24.46 19.91 -8.34
C GLU A 153 25.49 19.09 -9.13
N HIS A 154 25.01 18.23 -10.02
CA HIS A 154 25.88 17.55 -10.98
C HIS A 154 26.17 18.51 -12.13
N THR A 155 27.25 19.27 -12.03
CA THR A 155 27.81 19.99 -13.18
C THR A 155 28.75 19.04 -13.92
N PHE A 156 28.48 18.81 -15.21
CA PHE A 156 29.40 18.02 -16.03
C PHE A 156 30.69 18.82 -16.19
N PHE A 157 31.80 18.31 -15.64
CA PHE A 157 33.11 18.92 -15.80
C PHE A 157 33.60 18.63 -17.23
N GLY A 158 33.76 19.67 -18.06
CA GLY A 158 34.30 19.52 -19.43
C GLY A 158 33.62 20.30 -20.54
N LYS A 159 33.08 21.50 -20.28
CA LYS A 159 32.89 22.53 -21.32
C LYS A 159 33.94 23.62 -21.15
#